data_AF-A0A7K7R8Z6-F1
#
_entry.id   AF-A0A7K7R8Z6-F1
#
_cell.length_a   1.000
_cell.length_b   1.000
_cell.length_c   1.000
_cell.angle_alpha   90.00
_cell.angle_beta   90.00
_cell.angle_gamma   90.00
#
_symmetry.space_group_name_H-M   'P 1'
#
loop_
_entity.id
_entity.type
_entity.pdbx_description
1 polymer ?
#
loop_
_entity_poly.entity_id
_entity_poly.type
_entity_poly.pdbx_seq_one_letter_code
_entity_poly.pdbx_strand_id
1 'polypeptide(L)'
;ARCLPLPGGLRRAVSGALRRSAAAARPAPALAVLAARGRLVTAARQRALAEGGRLCASDLHLLLNLLGGGVGAGEVWTPVCLPRFNPDGYFYAYAARLGEEEEEEEEEEGVTLILLSTEREGFYAAAACRRQLEETLRAQGWLAELAAAVRGGAGYGPSRPGAPELRHFLYKPLEGPEEMQQLPQFTRWVGNVGEKRGKSRRIRGSPQVTSKFELYSCFSPLVTKAGAIAVLTKLLRWLKKEEDWLFIRYPAPF
;
A
#
# COMPACT_ATOMS: atom_id res chain seq x y z
N ALA A 1 3.85 -2.41 4.80
CA ALA A 1 2.73 -2.67 3.88
C ALA A 1 3.22 -2.63 2.43
N ARG A 2 2.61 -3.41 1.52
CA ARG A 2 2.95 -3.39 0.08
C ARG A 2 1.89 -2.57 -0.66
N CYS A 3 2.28 -1.78 -1.65
CA CYS A 3 1.32 -1.13 -2.54
C CYS A 3 0.83 -2.12 -3.61
N LEU A 4 -0.42 -1.98 -4.06
CA LEU A 4 -0.92 -2.67 -5.25
C LEU A 4 -0.42 -1.92 -6.48
N PRO A 5 0.25 -2.56 -7.45
CA PRO A 5 0.69 -1.88 -8.67
C PRO A 5 -0.48 -1.50 -9.57
N LEU A 6 -0.73 -0.21 -9.72
CA LEU A 6 -1.83 0.36 -10.50
C LEU A 6 -1.38 1.53 -11.39
N PRO A 7 -1.81 1.60 -12.67
CA PRO A 7 -1.48 2.72 -13.54
C PRO A 7 -1.66 4.06 -12.82
N GLY A 8 -0.70 4.98 -12.97
CA GLY A 8 -0.70 6.24 -12.20
C GLY A 8 -1.98 7.06 -12.38
N GLY A 9 -2.59 7.02 -13.57
CA GLY A 9 -3.90 7.62 -13.85
C GLY A 9 -5.02 7.03 -12.98
N LEU A 10 -5.16 5.69 -12.97
CA LEU A 10 -6.13 4.97 -12.15
C LEU A 10 -5.91 5.26 -10.66
N ARG A 11 -4.67 5.17 -10.16
CA ARG A 11 -4.35 5.45 -8.75
C ARG A 11 -4.76 6.87 -8.36
N ARG A 12 -4.47 7.88 -9.19
CA ARG A 12 -4.86 9.28 -8.95
C ARG A 12 -6.37 9.46 -8.95
N ALA A 13 -7.08 8.81 -9.88
CA ALA A 13 -8.53 8.88 -9.97
C ALA A 13 -9.20 8.27 -8.73
N VAL A 14 -8.78 7.06 -8.33
CA VAL A 14 -9.26 6.36 -7.12
C VAL A 14 -8.91 7.16 -5.86
N SER A 15 -7.69 7.70 -5.76
CA SER A 15 -7.30 8.58 -4.64
C SER A 15 -8.15 9.85 -4.56
N GLY A 16 -8.46 10.45 -5.70
CA GLY A 16 -9.37 11.61 -5.78
C GLY A 16 -10.78 11.28 -5.29
N ALA A 17 -11.32 10.12 -5.68
CA ALA A 17 -12.64 9.66 -5.23
C ALA A 17 -12.67 9.36 -3.73
N LEU A 18 -11.66 8.67 -3.20
CA LEU A 18 -11.52 8.42 -1.76
C LEU A 18 -11.51 9.73 -0.97
N ARG A 19 -10.72 10.71 -1.41
CA ARG A 19 -10.62 12.03 -0.75
C ARG A 19 -11.94 12.78 -0.76
N ARG A 20 -12.64 12.84 -1.89
CA ARG A 20 -13.92 13.55 -1.99
C ARG A 20 -14.97 12.91 -1.08
N SER A 21 -15.04 11.58 -1.06
CA SER A 21 -16.00 10.84 -0.21
C SER A 21 -15.69 11.04 1.27
N ALA A 22 -14.41 10.94 1.66
CA ALA A 22 -13.98 11.17 3.04
C ALA A 22 -14.21 12.63 3.50
N ALA A 23 -13.98 13.62 2.62
CA ALA A 23 -14.23 15.02 2.92
C ALA A 23 -15.72 15.37 3.05
N ALA A 24 -16.59 14.67 2.33
CA ALA A 24 -18.04 14.86 2.39
C ALA A 24 -18.67 14.25 3.66
N ALA A 25 -18.03 13.25 4.26
CA ALA A 25 -18.52 12.58 5.46
C ALA A 25 -18.57 13.52 6.68
N ARG A 26 -19.62 13.37 7.51
CA ARG A 26 -19.83 14.13 8.74
C ARG A 26 -20.22 13.19 9.89
N PRO A 27 -19.36 12.99 10.91
CA PRO A 27 -17.99 13.52 11.04
C PRO A 27 -17.05 12.98 9.95
N ALA A 28 -16.04 13.77 9.60
CA ALA A 28 -15.02 13.34 8.65
C ALA A 28 -14.08 12.33 9.33
N PRO A 29 -13.66 11.25 8.64
CA PRO A 29 -12.69 10.33 9.19
C PRO A 29 -11.32 11.00 9.29
N ALA A 30 -10.58 10.68 10.34
CA ALA A 30 -9.20 11.12 10.53
C ALA A 30 -8.24 10.52 9.48
N LEU A 31 -8.51 9.29 9.05
CA LEU A 31 -7.75 8.56 8.04
C LEU A 31 -8.70 7.69 7.21
N ALA A 32 -8.48 7.64 5.91
CA ALA A 32 -9.13 6.71 4.99
C ALA A 32 -8.07 5.89 4.25
N VAL A 33 -8.20 4.57 4.23
CA VAL A 33 -7.27 3.65 3.59
C VAL A 33 -8.07 2.72 2.69
N LEU A 34 -7.67 2.62 1.43
CA LEU A 34 -8.21 1.66 0.48
C LEU A 34 -7.14 0.60 0.22
N ALA A 35 -7.51 -0.66 0.36
CA ALA A 35 -6.63 -1.80 0.17
C ALA A 35 -7.31 -2.86 -0.69
N ALA A 36 -6.53 -3.76 -1.28
CA ALA A 36 -7.04 -4.95 -1.96
C ALA A 36 -6.09 -6.11 -1.67
N ARG A 37 -6.63 -7.22 -1.14
CA ARG A 37 -5.86 -8.40 -0.71
C ARG A 37 -4.63 -8.04 0.16
N GLY A 38 -4.85 -7.21 1.18
CA GLY A 38 -3.79 -6.75 2.10
C GLY A 38 -2.72 -5.83 1.47
N ARG A 39 -2.92 -5.38 0.22
CA ARG A 39 -2.04 -4.41 -0.46
C ARG A 39 -2.70 -3.04 -0.51
N LEU A 40 -1.93 -2.00 -0.20
CA LEU A 40 -2.38 -0.62 -0.20
C LEU A 40 -2.65 -0.12 -1.62
N VAL A 41 -3.89 0.29 -1.90
CA VAL A 41 -4.28 0.94 -3.16
C VAL A 41 -4.03 2.44 -3.05
N THR A 42 -4.56 3.07 -2.00
CA THR A 42 -4.35 4.48 -1.72
C THR A 42 -4.75 4.78 -0.27
N ALA A 43 -4.34 5.92 0.25
CA ALA A 43 -4.80 6.42 1.53
C ALA A 43 -4.99 7.94 1.44
N ALA A 44 -5.78 8.48 2.35
CA ALA A 44 -6.11 9.89 2.44
C ALA A 44 -6.24 10.25 3.91
N ARG A 45 -5.90 11.48 4.30
CA ARG A 45 -5.91 11.91 5.70
C ARG A 45 -6.57 13.26 5.87
N GLN A 46 -7.28 13.47 6.98
CA GLN A 46 -7.79 14.79 7.33
C GLN A 46 -6.63 15.76 7.62
N ARG A 47 -6.69 16.96 7.04
CA ARG A 47 -5.63 17.98 7.18
C ARG A 47 -5.30 18.35 8.63
N ALA A 48 -6.29 18.43 9.52
CA ALA A 48 -6.09 18.79 10.93
C ALA A 48 -5.19 17.78 11.66
N LEU A 49 -5.20 16.51 11.25
CA LEU A 49 -4.30 15.51 11.80
C LEU A 49 -2.93 15.52 11.12
N ALA A 50 -2.77 16.13 9.94
CA ALA A 50 -1.51 16.10 9.17
C ALA A 50 -0.29 16.57 9.98
N GLU A 51 -0.50 17.45 10.97
CA GLU A 51 0.55 17.99 11.84
C GLU A 51 0.84 17.14 13.09
N GLY A 52 -0.07 16.23 13.50
CA GLY A 52 -0.06 15.63 14.85
C GLY A 52 0.48 14.20 14.99
N GLY A 53 0.93 13.54 13.91
CA GLY A 53 1.47 12.17 14.00
C GLY A 53 1.56 11.50 12.64
N ARG A 54 2.49 10.56 12.42
CA ARG A 54 2.76 9.98 11.09
C ARG A 54 2.20 8.56 11.05
N LEU A 55 1.46 8.17 10.01
CA LEU A 55 1.05 6.76 9.88
C LEU A 55 2.26 5.94 9.44
N CYS A 56 2.92 5.32 10.41
CA CYS A 56 4.11 4.51 10.15
C CYS A 56 3.74 3.19 9.45
N ALA A 57 4.74 2.53 8.86
CA ALA A 57 4.55 1.24 8.21
C ALA A 57 4.05 0.14 9.15
N SER A 58 4.40 0.19 10.44
CA SER A 58 3.95 -0.77 11.45
C SER A 58 2.45 -0.62 11.72
N ASP A 59 1.97 0.59 11.96
CA ASP A 59 0.55 0.90 12.18
C ASP A 59 -0.30 0.58 10.95
N LEU A 60 0.19 0.92 9.76
CA LEU A 60 -0.47 0.52 8.52
C LEU A 60 -0.51 -1.01 8.36
N HIS A 61 0.54 -1.72 8.77
CA HIS A 61 0.53 -3.19 8.74
C HIS A 61 -0.48 -3.78 9.71
N LEU A 62 -0.63 -3.19 10.91
CA LEU A 62 -1.67 -3.55 11.87
C LEU A 62 -3.06 -3.38 11.24
N LEU A 63 -3.34 -2.22 10.65
CA LEU A 63 -4.63 -1.96 9.99
C LEU A 63 -4.93 -2.98 8.89
N LEU A 64 -3.97 -3.25 8.01
CA LEU A 64 -4.17 -4.17 6.89
C LEU A 64 -4.33 -5.63 7.32
N ASN A 65 -3.64 -6.07 8.39
CA ASN A 65 -3.77 -7.45 8.87
C ASN A 65 -5.03 -7.63 9.70
N LEU A 66 -5.35 -6.66 10.57
CA LEU A 66 -6.51 -6.75 11.46
C LEU A 66 -7.82 -6.59 10.69
N LEU A 67 -7.86 -5.64 9.75
CA LEU A 67 -9.09 -5.20 9.10
C LEU A 67 -9.13 -5.48 7.60
N GLY A 68 -8.00 -5.83 6.98
CA GLY A 68 -7.95 -6.13 5.54
C GLY A 68 -8.23 -7.59 5.17
N GLY A 69 -8.23 -8.51 6.14
CA GLY A 69 -8.51 -9.93 5.91
C GLY A 69 -9.53 -10.56 6.87
N GLY A 70 -9.83 -9.91 8.00
CA GLY A 70 -10.79 -10.41 9.00
C GLY A 70 -12.22 -9.87 8.86
N VAL A 71 -12.45 -8.98 7.90
CA VAL A 71 -13.80 -8.48 7.59
C VAL A 71 -14.45 -9.55 6.71
N GLY A 72 -15.40 -10.29 7.27
CA GLY A 72 -16.26 -11.23 6.52
C GLY A 72 -17.12 -10.51 5.47
N ALA A 73 -18.26 -11.08 5.09
CA ALA A 73 -19.21 -10.50 4.13
C ALA A 73 -20.01 -9.30 4.68
N GLY A 74 -19.38 -8.42 5.48
CA GLY A 74 -20.09 -7.36 6.17
C GLY A 74 -19.18 -6.22 6.65
N GLU A 75 -19.73 -5.36 7.50
CA GLU A 75 -19.04 -4.19 8.01
C GLU A 75 -18.58 -4.41 9.45
N VAL A 76 -17.39 -3.91 9.79
CA VAL A 76 -16.81 -3.98 11.15
C VAL A 76 -16.66 -2.57 11.69
N TRP A 77 -17.02 -2.38 12.96
CA TRP A 77 -16.77 -1.16 13.73
C TRP A 77 -16.13 -1.54 15.07
N THR A 78 -14.83 -1.29 15.18
CA THR A 78 -14.05 -1.72 16.36
C THR A 78 -13.09 -0.63 16.81
N PRO A 79 -12.86 -0.47 18.13
CA PRO A 79 -11.76 0.35 18.60
C PRO A 79 -10.42 -0.26 18.15
N VAL A 80 -9.47 0.59 17.76
CA VAL A 80 -8.10 0.22 17.39
C VAL A 80 -7.11 1.21 17.98
N CYS A 81 -6.03 0.70 18.55
CA CYS A 81 -4.90 1.52 18.99
C CYS A 81 -3.84 1.54 17.88
N LEU A 82 -3.29 2.72 17.60
CA LEU A 82 -2.20 2.90 16.64
C LEU A 82 -0.99 3.47 17.38
N PRO A 83 -0.13 2.61 17.97
CA PRO A 83 0.85 3.03 18.98
C PRO A 83 1.87 4.06 18.50
N ARG A 84 2.14 4.11 17.19
CA ARG A 84 3.09 5.08 16.60
C ARG A 84 2.41 6.32 16.06
N PHE A 85 1.12 6.25 15.77
CA PHE A 85 0.32 7.36 15.27
C PHE A 85 -0.25 8.20 16.42
N ASN A 86 -0.79 7.54 17.45
CA ASN A 86 -1.23 8.17 18.68
C ASN A 86 -1.05 7.16 19.85
N PRO A 87 0.05 7.24 20.61
CA PRO A 87 0.29 6.32 21.73
C PRO A 87 -0.68 6.51 22.89
N ASP A 88 -1.29 7.70 23.00
CA ASP A 88 -2.12 8.10 24.15
C ASP A 88 -3.63 7.92 23.89
N GLY A 89 -4.00 7.35 22.73
CA GLY A 89 -5.40 7.25 22.33
C GLY A 89 -5.71 6.07 21.43
N TYR A 90 -7.01 5.90 21.17
CA TYR A 90 -7.54 4.90 20.24
C TYR A 90 -8.47 5.57 19.24
N PHE A 91 -8.67 4.92 18.10
CA PHE A 91 -9.62 5.30 17.06
C PHE A 91 -10.72 4.27 16.99
N TYR A 92 -11.86 4.65 16.43
CA TYR A 92 -12.86 3.71 15.96
C TYR A 92 -12.60 3.42 14.48
N ALA A 93 -12.24 2.18 14.18
CA ALA A 93 -12.02 1.72 12.82
C ALA A 93 -13.30 1.13 12.25
N TYR A 94 -13.75 1.73 11.16
CA TYR A 94 -14.71 1.14 10.25
C TYR A 94 -13.96 0.37 9.18
N ALA A 95 -14.37 -0.87 8.90
CA ALA A 95 -13.81 -1.64 7.80
C ALA A 95 -14.91 -2.41 7.07
N ALA A 96 -14.89 -2.35 5.74
CA ALA A 96 -15.90 -3.00 4.91
C ALA A 96 -15.29 -3.38 3.56
N ARG A 97 -15.73 -4.51 3.00
CA ARG A 97 -15.39 -4.88 1.61
C ARG A 97 -16.33 -4.15 0.64
N LEU A 98 -15.79 -3.82 -0.52
CA LEU A 98 -16.51 -3.18 -1.63
C LEU A 98 -16.72 -4.22 -2.72
N GLY A 99 -17.90 -4.25 -3.33
CA GLY A 99 -18.22 -5.18 -4.42
C GLY A 99 -18.93 -6.48 -4.00
N GLU A 100 -19.47 -6.58 -2.78
CA GLU A 100 -20.06 -7.81 -2.23
C GLU A 100 -21.37 -8.31 -2.88
N GLU A 101 -21.90 -7.63 -3.90
CA GLU A 101 -23.19 -7.96 -4.51
C GLU A 101 -23.10 -9.05 -5.60
N GLU A 102 -21.89 -9.40 -6.05
CA GLU A 102 -21.68 -10.50 -6.99
C GLU A 102 -21.39 -11.78 -6.20
N GLU A 103 -22.46 -12.55 -5.95
CA GLU A 103 -22.39 -13.93 -5.45
C GLU A 103 -21.55 -14.77 -6.43
N GLU A 104 -20.26 -14.98 -6.14
CA GLU A 104 -19.50 -16.20 -6.49
C GLU A 104 -18.04 -16.15 -5.95
N GLU A 105 -17.78 -17.06 -4.99
CA GLU A 105 -16.55 -17.85 -4.72
C GLU A 105 -15.16 -17.21 -4.50
N GLU A 106 -14.90 -15.93 -4.75
CA GLU A 106 -13.54 -15.37 -4.61
C GLU A 106 -13.37 -14.45 -3.38
N GLU A 107 -13.51 -15.01 -2.17
CA GLU A 107 -13.30 -14.31 -0.88
C GLU A 107 -11.92 -13.61 -0.76
N GLU A 108 -10.94 -14.04 -1.57
CA GLU A 108 -9.56 -13.55 -1.53
C GLU A 108 -9.29 -12.28 -2.37
N GLU A 109 -10.25 -11.80 -3.18
CA GLU A 109 -10.00 -10.74 -4.17
C GLU A 109 -10.61 -9.37 -3.86
N GLY A 110 -11.33 -9.26 -2.74
CA GLY A 110 -12.06 -8.05 -2.37
C GLY A 110 -11.19 -6.80 -2.17
N VAL A 111 -11.76 -5.66 -2.54
CA VAL A 111 -11.27 -4.33 -2.18
C VAL A 111 -11.84 -3.98 -0.81
N THR A 112 -11.00 -3.56 0.13
CA THR A 112 -11.40 -3.19 1.50
C THR A 112 -11.20 -1.70 1.72
N LEU A 113 -12.23 -1.03 2.23
CA LEU A 113 -12.18 0.33 2.76
C LEU A 113 -11.98 0.26 4.27
N ILE A 114 -11.01 1.01 4.80
CA ILE A 114 -10.78 1.21 6.23
C ILE A 114 -10.85 2.71 6.52
N LEU A 115 -11.72 3.13 7.43
CA LEU A 115 -11.85 4.51 7.89
C LEU A 115 -11.59 4.58 9.40
N LEU A 116 -10.79 5.55 9.84
CA LEU A 116 -10.54 5.80 11.26
C LEU A 116 -11.29 7.05 11.69
N SER A 117 -12.11 6.92 12.72
CA SER A 117 -12.85 8.01 13.35
C SER A 117 -12.33 8.24 14.77
N THR A 118 -12.32 9.49 15.22
CA THR A 118 -12.17 9.84 16.64
C THR A 118 -13.52 9.84 17.38
N GLU A 119 -14.63 9.84 16.64
CA GLU A 119 -15.98 9.87 17.15
C GLU A 119 -16.54 8.45 17.29
N ARG A 120 -16.98 8.08 18.50
CA ARG A 120 -17.62 6.77 18.80
C ARG A 120 -18.88 6.53 17.97
N GLU A 121 -19.62 7.58 17.69
CA GLU A 121 -20.90 7.54 16.98
C GLU A 121 -20.74 7.78 15.46
N GLY A 122 -19.50 7.81 14.97
CA GLY A 122 -19.16 8.03 13.56
C GLY A 122 -19.50 6.90 12.59
N PHE A 123 -20.07 5.78 13.07
CA PHE A 123 -20.39 4.59 12.26
C PHE A 123 -21.23 4.94 11.03
N TYR A 124 -22.33 5.66 11.20
CA TYR A 124 -23.25 5.98 10.09
C TYR A 124 -22.59 6.89 9.04
N ALA A 125 -21.74 7.81 9.47
CA ALA A 125 -20.96 8.64 8.56
C ALA A 125 -19.95 7.82 7.75
N ALA A 126 -19.29 6.87 8.40
CA ALA A 126 -18.38 5.93 7.75
C ALA A 126 -19.10 5.03 6.73
N ALA A 127 -20.27 4.50 7.09
CA ALA A 127 -21.10 3.67 6.20
C ALA A 127 -21.68 4.47 5.02
N ALA A 128 -22.01 5.74 5.21
CA ALA A 128 -22.40 6.63 4.10
C ALA A 128 -21.21 6.92 3.18
N CYS A 129 -20.04 7.19 3.75
CA CYS A 129 -18.79 7.37 3.00
C CYS A 129 -18.44 6.12 2.17
N ARG A 130 -18.63 4.92 2.73
CA ARG A 130 -18.47 3.65 1.99
C ARG A 130 -19.37 3.61 0.77
N ARG A 131 -20.67 3.79 0.96
CA ARG A 131 -21.68 3.73 -0.12
C ARG A 131 -21.35 4.69 -1.25
N GLN A 132 -21.08 5.95 -0.93
CA GLN A 132 -20.73 6.97 -1.92
C GLN A 132 -19.45 6.62 -2.70
N LEU A 133 -18.42 6.12 -2.01
CA LEU A 133 -17.19 5.70 -2.66
C LEU A 133 -17.46 4.51 -3.58
N GLU A 134 -18.15 3.50 -3.09
CA GLU A 134 -18.44 2.27 -3.82
C GLU A 134 -19.26 2.52 -5.08
N GLU A 135 -20.31 3.34 -5.01
CA GLU A 135 -21.07 3.80 -6.17
C GLU A 135 -20.17 4.46 -7.21
N THR A 136 -19.25 5.31 -6.77
CA THR A 136 -18.28 5.97 -7.65
C THR A 136 -17.33 4.96 -8.30
N LEU A 137 -16.80 4.00 -7.52
CA LEU A 137 -15.87 2.99 -8.05
C LEU A 137 -16.56 2.03 -9.01
N ARG A 138 -17.83 1.65 -8.74
CA ARG A 138 -18.66 0.82 -9.63
C ARG A 138 -18.99 1.55 -10.93
N ALA A 139 -19.50 2.78 -10.85
CA ALA A 139 -19.90 3.56 -12.01
C ALA A 139 -18.75 3.80 -13.00
N GLN A 140 -17.52 3.86 -12.50
CA GLN A 140 -16.32 4.05 -13.31
C GLN A 140 -15.63 2.74 -13.73
N GLY A 141 -16.13 1.57 -13.29
CA GLY A 141 -15.51 0.27 -13.55
C GLY A 141 -14.19 0.03 -12.80
N TRP A 142 -13.81 0.89 -11.86
CA TRP A 142 -12.53 0.80 -11.18
C TRP A 142 -12.43 -0.39 -10.21
N LEU A 143 -13.55 -0.90 -9.68
CA LEU A 143 -13.52 -2.13 -8.87
C LEU A 143 -13.01 -3.33 -9.69
N ALA A 144 -13.49 -3.48 -10.93
CA ALA A 144 -13.03 -4.54 -11.83
C ALA A 144 -11.55 -4.37 -12.21
N GLU A 145 -11.09 -3.14 -12.44
CA GLU A 145 -9.67 -2.86 -12.69
C GLU A 145 -8.78 -3.18 -11.47
N LEU A 146 -9.25 -2.88 -10.25
CA LEU A 146 -8.53 -3.21 -9.02
C LEU A 146 -8.46 -4.73 -8.82
N ALA A 147 -9.56 -5.45 -9.04
CA ALA A 147 -9.59 -6.92 -8.99
C ALA A 147 -8.67 -7.54 -10.05
N ALA A 148 -8.70 -7.04 -11.28
CA ALA A 148 -7.79 -7.46 -12.35
C ALA A 148 -6.31 -7.19 -11.99
N ALA A 149 -6.00 -6.07 -11.33
CA ALA A 149 -4.66 -5.79 -10.83
C ALA A 149 -4.24 -6.73 -9.68
N VAL A 150 -5.22 -7.21 -8.89
CA VAL A 150 -4.98 -8.22 -7.86
C VAL A 150 -4.62 -9.57 -8.49
N ARG A 151 -5.41 -10.05 -9.46
CA ARG A 151 -5.25 -11.31 -10.22
C ARG A 151 -4.04 -11.34 -11.12
N GLY A 152 -3.87 -10.27 -11.90
CA GLY A 152 -2.84 -10.13 -12.93
C GLY A 152 -1.43 -10.21 -12.36
N GLY A 153 -1.28 -10.32 -11.02
CA GLY A 153 -0.05 -10.71 -10.39
C GLY A 153 1.08 -9.80 -10.82
N ALA A 154 0.77 -8.52 -11.09
CA ALA A 154 1.71 -7.48 -11.47
C ALA A 154 2.61 -7.26 -10.25
N GLY A 155 3.46 -8.24 -10.02
CA GLY A 155 4.38 -8.29 -8.93
C GLY A 155 5.45 -7.28 -9.25
N TYR A 156 5.96 -6.68 -8.19
CA TYR A 156 7.27 -6.07 -8.17
C TYR A 156 8.36 -7.16 -8.38
N GLY A 157 8.25 -7.98 -9.41
CA GLY A 157 9.15 -9.10 -9.63
C GLY A 157 10.50 -8.61 -10.15
N PRO A 158 11.62 -9.16 -9.67
CA PRO A 158 12.95 -8.84 -10.21
C PRO A 158 13.10 -9.19 -11.70
N SER A 159 12.19 -10.00 -12.24
CA SER A 159 12.10 -10.37 -13.66
C SER A 159 11.69 -9.22 -14.58
N ARG A 160 10.96 -8.20 -14.09
CA ARG A 160 10.49 -7.06 -14.92
C ARG A 160 11.61 -6.16 -15.47
N PRO A 161 12.66 -5.80 -14.70
CA PRO A 161 13.81 -5.08 -15.26
C PRO A 161 14.71 -5.93 -16.17
N GLY A 162 14.31 -7.16 -16.54
CA GLY A 162 15.14 -8.10 -17.31
C GLY A 162 16.38 -8.54 -16.51
N ALA A 163 16.21 -8.74 -15.20
CA ALA A 163 17.27 -8.99 -14.25
C ALA A 163 17.04 -10.32 -13.50
N PRO A 164 17.31 -11.47 -14.15
CA PRO A 164 17.08 -12.79 -13.54
C PRO A 164 17.91 -13.03 -12.26
N GLU A 165 19.02 -12.30 -12.12
CA GLU A 165 19.91 -12.39 -10.96
C GLU A 165 19.48 -11.54 -9.76
N LEU A 166 18.55 -10.59 -9.94
CA LEU A 166 17.99 -9.84 -8.82
C LEU A 166 16.98 -10.75 -8.09
N ARG A 167 17.04 -10.82 -6.76
CA ARG A 167 16.12 -11.64 -5.95
C ARG A 167 15.05 -10.81 -5.28
N HIS A 168 15.43 -9.64 -4.78
CA HIS A 168 14.52 -8.66 -4.19
C HIS A 168 15.15 -7.27 -4.18
N PHE A 169 14.34 -6.23 -4.04
CA PHE A 169 14.82 -4.90 -3.70
C PHE A 169 13.88 -4.17 -2.73
N LEU A 170 14.44 -3.24 -1.97
CA LEU A 170 13.73 -2.33 -1.07
C LEU A 170 14.05 -0.91 -1.49
N TYR A 171 13.02 -0.15 -1.81
CA TYR A 171 13.10 1.29 -2.05
C TYR A 171 12.63 2.04 -0.81
N LYS A 172 13.46 2.96 -0.32
CA LYS A 172 13.16 3.85 0.79
C LYS A 172 13.45 5.29 0.34
N PRO A 173 12.45 6.14 0.13
CA PRO A 173 12.69 7.54 -0.24
C PRO A 173 13.41 8.30 0.90
N LEU A 174 14.29 9.23 0.52
CA LEU A 174 15.07 10.13 1.39
C LEU A 174 14.64 11.59 1.23
N GLU A 175 14.21 12.01 0.03
CA GLU A 175 13.66 13.36 -0.23
C GLU A 175 12.14 13.39 0.03
N GLY A 176 11.71 14.38 0.83
CA GLY A 176 10.34 14.57 1.28
C GLY A 176 10.28 15.06 2.74
N PRO A 177 9.16 15.65 3.22
CA PRO A 177 8.96 15.79 4.67
C PRO A 177 9.19 14.43 5.35
N GLU A 178 9.67 14.40 6.60
CA GLU A 178 10.02 13.15 7.33
C GLU A 178 8.94 12.05 7.29
N GLU A 179 7.67 12.41 7.00
CA GLU A 179 6.56 11.51 6.68
C GLU A 179 6.86 10.55 5.50
N MET A 180 7.61 11.00 4.49
CA MET A 180 7.90 10.25 3.27
C MET A 180 8.89 9.11 3.51
N GLN A 181 9.79 9.22 4.49
CA GLN A 181 10.93 8.32 4.68
C GLN A 181 10.57 6.92 5.23
N GLN A 182 9.31 6.68 5.61
CA GLN A 182 8.93 5.56 6.50
C GLN A 182 7.94 4.54 5.92
N LEU A 183 7.57 4.62 4.64
CA LEU A 183 6.83 3.54 3.97
C LEU A 183 7.79 2.68 3.12
N PRO A 184 8.49 1.68 3.70
CA PRO A 184 9.25 0.72 2.94
C PRO A 184 8.30 -0.06 2.03
N GLN A 185 8.51 0.05 0.73
CA GLN A 185 7.70 -0.68 -0.25
C GLN A 185 8.46 -1.94 -0.65
N PHE A 186 7.95 -3.06 -0.16
CA PHE A 186 8.55 -4.37 -0.32
C PHE A 186 8.17 -5.01 -1.66
N THR A 187 9.15 -5.67 -2.27
CA THR A 187 8.96 -6.44 -3.49
C THR A 187 9.10 -7.94 -3.18
N ARG A 188 8.22 -8.77 -3.74
CA ARG A 188 8.01 -10.18 -3.33
C ARG A 188 9.22 -11.05 -3.67
N TRP A 189 9.52 -12.02 -2.80
CA TRP A 189 10.34 -13.21 -3.09
C TRP A 189 9.55 -14.19 -3.96
N VAL A 190 10.06 -14.52 -5.15
CA VAL A 190 9.59 -15.64 -5.96
C VAL A 190 10.68 -16.71 -5.92
N GLY A 191 10.54 -17.65 -4.99
CA GLY A 191 11.31 -18.88 -4.95
C GLY A 191 10.41 -20.01 -4.47
N ASN A 192 10.59 -21.20 -5.01
CA ASN A 192 9.94 -22.37 -4.45
C ASN A 192 10.69 -22.79 -3.17
N VAL A 193 9.94 -23.25 -2.18
CA VAL A 193 10.47 -23.79 -0.94
C VAL A 193 11.24 -25.06 -1.26
N GLY A 194 12.57 -24.99 -1.18
CA GLY A 194 13.44 -26.16 -1.31
C GLY A 194 14.78 -25.83 -1.94
N GLU A 195 15.68 -25.14 -1.24
CA GLU A 195 17.10 -25.27 -1.55
C GLU A 195 17.96 -24.85 -0.35
N LYS A 196 18.99 -25.66 -0.10
CA LYS A 196 19.79 -25.76 1.13
C LYS A 196 20.49 -24.45 1.50
N ARG A 197 20.68 -24.24 2.81
CA ARG A 197 21.44 -23.13 3.44
C ARG A 197 22.83 -22.98 2.83
N GLY A 198 22.95 -22.20 1.76
CA GLY A 198 24.20 -21.71 1.22
C GLY A 198 24.65 -20.46 1.98
N LYS A 199 25.92 -20.40 2.38
CA LYS A 199 26.53 -19.27 3.09
C LYS A 199 26.26 -17.96 2.36
N SER A 200 25.44 -17.11 2.96
CA SER A 200 25.11 -15.77 2.46
C SER A 200 26.37 -14.91 2.50
N ARG A 201 27.05 -14.77 1.34
CA ARG A 201 28.05 -13.73 1.16
C ARG A 201 27.30 -12.40 1.09
N ARG A 202 27.36 -11.66 2.20
CA ARG A 202 26.91 -10.28 2.31
C ARG A 202 27.83 -9.43 1.42
N ILE A 203 27.57 -9.41 0.11
CA ILE A 203 28.04 -8.31 -0.72
C ILE A 203 27.28 -7.12 -0.17
N ARG A 204 27.93 -6.30 0.68
CA ARG A 204 27.41 -4.97 1.01
C ARG A 204 27.31 -4.27 -0.34
N GLY A 205 26.13 -4.29 -0.94
CA GLY A 205 25.82 -3.40 -2.04
C GLY A 205 26.16 -2.02 -1.52
N SER A 206 27.17 -1.40 -2.12
CA SER A 206 27.45 0.02 -1.88
C SER A 206 26.13 0.75 -2.00
N PRO A 207 25.66 1.48 -0.97
CA PRO A 207 24.48 2.30 -1.14
C PRO A 207 24.78 3.26 -2.28
N GLN A 208 24.12 3.10 -3.42
CA GLN A 208 24.03 4.20 -4.37
C GLN A 208 23.05 5.17 -3.73
N VAL A 209 23.57 5.98 -2.82
CA VAL A 209 22.88 7.12 -2.26
C VAL A 209 22.71 8.10 -3.41
N THR A 210 21.51 8.14 -3.99
CA THR A 210 21.08 9.34 -4.68
C THR A 210 20.57 10.29 -3.61
N SER A 211 20.59 11.61 -3.82
CA SER A 211 20.08 12.56 -2.82
C SER A 211 18.63 12.29 -2.39
N LYS A 212 17.89 11.48 -3.15
CA LYS A 212 16.44 11.32 -3.09
C LYS A 212 15.92 10.02 -2.49
N PHE A 213 16.71 8.94 -2.44
CA PHE A 213 16.28 7.63 -1.92
C PHE A 213 17.45 6.68 -1.62
N GLU A 214 17.19 5.71 -0.73
CA GLU A 214 17.99 4.51 -0.49
C GLU A 214 17.38 3.31 -1.22
N LEU A 215 18.23 2.55 -1.92
CA LEU A 215 17.86 1.31 -2.59
C LEU A 215 18.71 0.16 -2.04
N TYR A 216 18.06 -0.82 -1.43
CA TYR A 216 18.70 -2.07 -1.01
C TYR A 216 18.32 -3.17 -2.00
N SER A 217 19.27 -4.00 -2.42
CA SER A 217 19.03 -5.10 -3.36
C SER A 217 19.79 -6.35 -2.92
N CYS A 218 19.19 -7.53 -3.14
CA CYS A 218 19.92 -8.80 -3.03
C CYS A 218 19.94 -9.49 -4.39
N PHE A 219 21.08 -10.07 -4.69
CA PHE A 219 21.36 -10.77 -5.93
C PHE A 219 21.63 -12.25 -5.67
N SER A 220 21.63 -13.04 -6.75
CA SER A 220 22.16 -14.40 -6.76
C SER A 220 23.61 -14.41 -6.24
N PRO A 221 24.02 -15.42 -5.45
CA PRO A 221 25.41 -15.54 -4.98
C PRO A 221 26.43 -15.73 -6.11
N LEU A 222 25.96 -16.03 -7.33
CA LEU A 222 26.80 -16.22 -8.52
C LEU A 222 27.03 -14.92 -9.33
N VAL A 223 26.39 -13.82 -8.96
CA VAL A 223 26.52 -12.55 -9.68
C VAL A 223 27.93 -11.97 -9.54
N THR A 224 28.50 -11.46 -10.63
CA THR A 224 29.72 -10.66 -10.56
C THR A 224 29.41 -9.23 -10.12
N LYS A 225 30.39 -8.52 -9.55
CA LYS A 225 30.23 -7.10 -9.18
C LYS A 225 29.78 -6.25 -10.38
N ALA A 226 30.35 -6.49 -11.56
CA ALA A 226 29.99 -5.78 -12.79
C ALA A 226 28.55 -6.10 -13.24
N GLY A 227 28.13 -7.37 -13.17
CA GLY A 227 26.76 -7.79 -13.45
C GLY A 227 25.74 -7.17 -12.49
N ALA A 228 26.07 -7.13 -11.19
CA ALA A 228 25.24 -6.52 -10.16
C ALA A 228 25.04 -5.01 -10.44
N ILE A 229 26.11 -4.28 -10.77
CA ILE A 229 26.04 -2.85 -11.12
C ILE A 229 25.15 -2.63 -12.34
N ALA A 230 25.32 -3.41 -13.42
CA ALA A 230 24.51 -3.29 -14.62
C ALA A 230 23.01 -3.50 -14.35
N VAL A 231 22.68 -4.50 -13.52
CA VAL A 231 21.31 -4.73 -13.07
C VAL A 231 20.80 -3.57 -12.22
N LEU A 232 21.60 -3.05 -11.29
CA LEU A 232 21.23 -1.92 -10.44
C LEU A 232 20.92 -0.67 -11.28
N THR A 233 21.71 -0.38 -12.30
CA THR A 233 21.46 0.73 -13.23
C THR A 233 20.19 0.54 -14.06
N LYS A 234 19.87 -0.71 -14.46
CA LYS A 234 18.59 -1.02 -15.12
C LYS A 234 17.41 -0.85 -14.15
N LEU A 235 17.54 -1.36 -12.93
CA LEU A 235 16.54 -1.24 -11.88
C LEU A 235 16.26 0.23 -11.54
N LEU A 236 17.28 1.07 -11.41
CA LEU A 236 17.12 2.50 -11.15
C LEU A 236 16.41 3.24 -12.28
N ARG A 237 16.74 2.94 -13.54
CA ARG A 237 16.03 3.52 -14.69
C ARG A 237 14.58 3.07 -14.74
N TRP A 238 14.33 1.79 -14.49
CA TRP A 238 12.98 1.26 -14.40
C TRP A 238 12.20 1.88 -13.23
N LEU A 239 12.79 1.98 -12.04
CA LEU A 239 12.16 2.61 -10.87
C LEU A 239 11.79 4.06 -11.13
N LYS A 240 12.67 4.84 -11.77
CA LYS A 240 12.35 6.23 -12.14
C LYS A 240 11.19 6.33 -13.12
N LYS A 241 11.06 5.38 -14.05
CA LYS A 241 9.95 5.35 -15.01
C LYS A 241 8.63 4.95 -14.34
N GLU A 242 8.69 4.01 -13.42
CA GLU A 242 7.51 3.42 -12.79
C GLU A 242 7.19 4.00 -11.41
N GLU A 243 7.84 5.08 -10.99
CA GLU A 243 7.73 5.61 -9.63
C GLU A 243 6.27 6.01 -9.29
N ASP A 244 5.56 6.58 -10.26
CA ASP A 244 4.15 6.95 -10.14
C ASP A 244 3.19 5.75 -10.13
N TRP A 245 3.62 4.64 -10.74
CA TRP A 245 2.88 3.37 -10.74
C TRP A 245 3.07 2.66 -9.41
N LEU A 246 4.29 2.66 -8.89
CA LEU A 246 4.69 1.76 -7.81
C LEU A 246 4.50 2.40 -6.43
N PHE A 247 4.70 3.71 -6.26
CA PHE A 247 4.78 4.31 -4.93
C PHE A 247 3.62 5.28 -4.64
N ILE A 248 2.98 5.13 -3.47
CA ILE A 248 2.13 6.19 -2.92
C ILE A 248 3.05 7.23 -2.28
N ARG A 249 3.15 8.41 -2.89
CA ARG A 249 4.07 9.46 -2.44
C ARG A 249 3.56 10.24 -1.23
N TYR A 250 2.25 10.20 -0.92
CA TYR A 250 1.62 10.75 0.29
C TYR A 250 0.13 10.34 0.35
N PRO A 251 -0.49 10.14 1.53
CA PRO A 251 -1.95 10.06 1.64
C PRO A 251 -2.57 11.47 1.55
N ALA A 252 -2.88 11.95 0.33
CA ALA A 252 -3.25 13.34 0.05
C ALA A 252 -4.27 13.92 1.05
N PRO A 253 -3.99 15.12 1.62
CA PRO A 253 -4.82 15.64 2.67
C PRO A 253 -6.17 16.01 2.06
N PHE A 254 -7.24 15.82 2.80
CA PHE A 254 -8.57 16.28 2.43
C PHE A 254 -9.13 17.20 3.49
#